data_AF-A0A6S6XU99-F1
#
_entry.id   AF-A0A6S6XU99-F1
#
_cell.length_a   1.000
_cell.length_b   1.000
_cell.length_c   1.000
_cell.angle_alpha   90.00
_cell.angle_beta   90.00
_cell.angle_gamma   90.00
#
_symmetry.space_group_name_H-M   'P 1'
#
loop_
_entity.id
_entity.type
_entity.pdbx_description
1 polymer ?
#
loop_
_entity_poly.entity_id
_entity_poly.type
_entity_poly.pdbx_seq_one_letter_code
_entity_poly.pdbx_strand_id
1 'polypeptide(L)'
;MRLFTKAVAAALVLCLAISCTGITAAGEGISDRVLRLHVLANSDSEEDQALKLKVRDRVLSVSEQWFKNVDSRYEAQEAAEEHLADLKEAGEQVLKENGSDDPVEVRLEDCWFPTRTYGNVTLPAGTYRALRVLIGEGKGHNWWCVLFPALCLPGAEQDNNTLSDVLTPAQEQMTQPGFAVKFKTVELYEEIRQWLSQNS
;
A
#
# COMPACT_ATOMS: atom_id res chain seq x y z
N MET A 1 16.29 42.43 28.31
CA MET A 1 15.98 41.00 28.53
C MET A 1 14.68 40.55 27.87
N ARG A 2 13.51 41.17 28.15
CA ARG A 2 12.20 40.76 27.59
C ARG A 2 12.06 40.88 26.06
N LEU A 3 12.72 41.85 25.41
CA LEU A 3 12.71 41.96 23.93
C LEU A 3 13.49 40.82 23.25
N PHE A 4 14.62 40.43 23.85
CA PHE A 4 15.47 39.36 23.31
C PHE A 4 14.75 38.01 23.38
N THR A 5 14.04 37.73 24.48
CA THR A 5 13.24 36.51 24.63
C THR A 5 12.11 36.43 23.59
N LYS A 6 11.45 37.57 23.29
CA LYS A 6 10.40 37.62 22.26
C LYS A 6 10.95 37.42 20.85
N ALA A 7 12.13 37.97 20.55
CA ALA A 7 12.79 37.79 19.26
C ALA A 7 13.24 36.33 19.04
N VAL A 8 13.79 35.69 20.07
CA VAL A 8 14.16 34.26 20.03
C VAL A 8 12.91 33.38 19.86
N ALA A 9 11.83 33.66 20.59
CA ALA A 9 10.58 32.91 20.43
C ALA A 9 9.97 33.08 19.03
N ALA A 10 9.98 34.29 18.47
CA ALA A 10 9.48 34.56 17.11
C ALA A 10 10.35 33.88 16.05
N ALA A 11 11.68 33.89 16.20
CA ALA A 11 12.59 33.19 15.31
C ALA A 11 12.41 31.66 15.38
N LEU A 12 12.13 31.12 16.57
CA LEU A 12 11.90 29.68 16.75
C LEU A 12 10.57 29.24 16.13
N VAL A 13 9.51 30.04 16.28
CA VAL A 13 8.22 29.83 15.61
C VAL A 13 8.36 29.96 14.09
N LEU A 14 9.15 30.92 13.60
CA LEU A 14 9.40 31.11 12.17
C LEU A 14 10.24 29.95 11.60
N CYS A 15 11.26 29.47 12.30
CA CYS A 15 12.03 28.28 11.92
C CYS A 15 11.18 27.01 11.92
N LEU A 16 10.28 26.84 12.90
CA LEU A 16 9.30 25.74 12.91
C LEU A 16 8.34 25.85 11.74
N ALA A 17 7.82 27.03 11.45
CA ALA A 17 6.91 27.25 10.31
C ALA A 17 7.60 26.97 8.96
N ILE A 18 8.86 27.39 8.78
CA ILE A 18 9.65 27.13 7.56
C ILE A 18 10.06 25.65 7.46
N SER A 19 10.30 24.97 8.59
CA SER A 19 10.58 23.53 8.60
C SER A 19 9.34 22.70 8.22
N CYS A 20 8.13 23.23 8.47
CA CYS A 20 6.88 22.58 8.06
C CYS A 20 6.55 22.74 6.57
N THR A 21 7.09 23.75 5.86
CA THR A 21 6.81 23.94 4.43
C THR A 21 7.66 23.06 3.50
N GLY A 22 8.65 22.33 4.04
CA GLY A 22 9.49 21.40 3.27
C GLY A 22 9.00 19.94 3.26
N ILE A 23 7.84 19.64 3.86
CA ILE A 23 7.42 18.27 4.20
C ILE A 23 6.53 17.59 3.14
N THR A 24 6.02 18.29 2.13
CA THR A 24 4.99 17.71 1.25
C THR A 24 5.51 17.02 -0.03
N ALA A 25 6.71 17.33 -0.52
CA ALA A 25 7.08 16.99 -1.90
C ALA A 25 7.69 15.58 -2.13
N ALA A 26 8.15 14.89 -1.09
CA ALA A 26 8.90 13.62 -1.27
C ALA A 26 8.00 12.36 -1.27
N GLY A 27 6.82 12.43 -0.65
CA GLY A 27 5.87 11.30 -0.60
C GLY A 27 4.92 11.22 -1.79
N GLU A 28 4.51 12.38 -2.34
CA GLU A 28 3.51 12.48 -3.42
C GLU A 28 3.94 11.71 -4.68
N GLY A 29 5.24 11.72 -5.01
CA GLY A 29 5.72 11.12 -6.25
C GLY A 29 5.63 9.60 -6.32
N ILE A 30 5.68 8.88 -5.19
CA ILE A 30 5.66 7.40 -5.18
C ILE A 30 4.25 6.84 -5.00
N SER A 31 3.39 7.50 -4.20
CA SER A 31 1.97 7.14 -4.09
C SER A 31 1.25 7.25 -5.43
N ASP A 32 1.68 8.17 -6.30
CA ASP A 32 1.10 8.33 -7.62
C ASP A 32 1.52 7.26 -8.63
N ARG A 33 2.55 6.46 -8.33
CA ARG A 33 3.09 5.45 -9.24
C ARG A 33 2.68 4.03 -8.91
N VAL A 34 2.07 3.80 -7.75
CA VAL A 34 1.76 2.46 -7.27
C VAL A 34 0.27 2.29 -6.96
N LEU A 35 -0.28 1.15 -7.37
CA LEU A 35 -1.58 0.68 -6.89
C LEU A 35 -1.33 -0.36 -5.79
N ARG A 36 -1.83 -0.10 -4.59
CA ARG A 36 -1.61 -1.01 -3.44
C ARG A 36 -2.63 -2.16 -3.44
N LEU A 37 -2.28 -3.25 -2.78
CA LEU A 37 -3.19 -4.36 -2.48
C LEU A 37 -3.34 -4.49 -0.97
N HIS A 38 -4.59 -4.54 -0.49
CA HIS A 38 -4.92 -4.76 0.91
C HIS A 38 -5.92 -5.91 1.04
N VAL A 39 -5.46 -7.03 1.60
CA VAL A 39 -6.32 -8.21 1.83
C VAL A 39 -6.57 -8.35 3.32
N LEU A 40 -7.84 -8.48 3.72
CA LEU A 40 -8.27 -8.69 5.09
C LEU A 40 -8.93 -10.06 5.22
N ALA A 41 -8.46 -10.83 6.19
CA ALA A 41 -9.03 -12.12 6.52
C ALA A 41 -10.36 -11.96 7.29
N ASN A 42 -11.16 -13.02 7.33
CA ASN A 42 -12.38 -13.05 8.13
C ASN A 42 -12.07 -12.87 9.63
N SER A 43 -11.13 -13.65 10.17
CA SER A 43 -10.63 -13.54 11.54
C SER A 43 -9.10 -13.74 11.66
N ASP A 44 -8.58 -13.73 12.89
CA ASP A 44 -7.17 -13.99 13.22
C ASP A 44 -6.85 -15.49 13.39
N SER A 45 -7.79 -16.39 13.08
CA SER A 45 -7.54 -17.84 13.11
C SER A 45 -6.46 -18.24 12.11
N GLU A 46 -5.67 -19.27 12.42
CA GLU A 46 -4.62 -19.75 11.50
C GLU A 46 -5.21 -20.17 10.13
N GLU A 47 -6.42 -20.72 10.12
CA GLU A 47 -7.16 -21.10 8.93
C GLU A 47 -7.48 -19.87 8.05
N ASP A 48 -8.10 -18.83 8.62
CA ASP A 48 -8.46 -17.62 7.88
C ASP A 48 -7.22 -16.87 7.38
N GLN A 49 -6.15 -16.86 8.18
CA GLN A 49 -4.87 -16.28 7.79
C GLN A 49 -4.26 -17.05 6.62
N ALA A 50 -4.34 -18.39 6.60
CA ALA A 50 -3.88 -19.20 5.48
C ALA A 50 -4.74 -19.01 4.22
N LEU A 51 -6.07 -18.95 4.37
CA LEU A 51 -7.01 -18.66 3.26
C LEU A 51 -6.73 -17.29 2.64
N LYS A 52 -6.48 -16.26 3.45
CA LYS A 52 -6.08 -14.93 2.98
C LYS A 52 -4.88 -14.97 2.04
N LEU A 53 -3.84 -15.74 2.38
CA LEU A 53 -2.64 -15.86 1.56
C LEU A 53 -2.95 -16.52 0.20
N LYS A 54 -3.79 -17.56 0.20
CA LYS A 54 -4.23 -18.22 -1.04
C LYS A 54 -5.07 -17.29 -1.92
N VAL A 55 -6.01 -16.54 -1.33
CA VAL A 55 -6.81 -15.54 -2.04
C VAL A 55 -5.92 -14.44 -2.63
N ARG A 56 -4.97 -13.93 -1.86
CA ARG A 56 -3.95 -12.97 -2.32
C ARG A 56 -3.20 -13.52 -3.55
N ASP A 57 -2.68 -14.73 -3.47
CA ASP A 57 -1.88 -15.32 -4.55
C ASP A 57 -2.71 -15.50 -5.82
N ARG A 58 -3.97 -15.93 -5.66
CA ARG A 58 -4.90 -16.04 -6.78
C ARG A 58 -5.21 -14.69 -7.41
N VAL A 59 -5.52 -13.68 -6.62
CA VAL A 59 -5.78 -12.30 -7.07
C VAL A 59 -4.60 -11.75 -7.86
N LEU A 60 -3.37 -11.90 -7.33
CA LEU A 60 -2.16 -11.46 -8.02
C LEU A 60 -2.00 -12.19 -9.36
N SER A 61 -2.15 -13.51 -9.38
CA SER A 61 -2.00 -14.32 -10.58
C SER A 61 -3.01 -13.98 -11.68
N VAL A 62 -4.29 -13.79 -11.34
CA VAL A 62 -5.31 -13.45 -12.37
C VAL A 62 -5.14 -12.02 -12.89
N SER A 63 -4.67 -11.11 -12.04
CA SER A 63 -4.49 -9.70 -12.39
C SER A 63 -3.24 -9.40 -13.20
N GLU A 64 -2.24 -10.29 -13.15
CA GLU A 64 -0.96 -10.12 -13.85
C GLU A 64 -1.17 -9.79 -15.33
N GLN A 65 -2.08 -10.52 -16.01
CA GLN A 65 -2.33 -10.34 -17.44
C GLN A 65 -2.86 -8.95 -17.79
N TRP A 66 -3.61 -8.30 -16.89
CA TRP A 66 -4.18 -6.97 -17.12
C TRP A 66 -3.12 -5.88 -16.97
N PHE A 67 -2.08 -6.14 -16.20
CA PHE A 67 -1.00 -5.19 -15.95
C PHE A 67 0.21 -5.33 -16.88
N LYS A 68 0.22 -6.33 -17.79
CA LYS A 68 1.35 -6.58 -18.71
C LYS A 68 1.64 -5.41 -19.66
N ASN A 69 0.60 -4.69 -20.09
CA ASN A 69 0.70 -3.59 -21.05
C ASN A 69 0.32 -2.24 -20.42
N VAL A 70 0.42 -2.15 -19.10
CA VAL A 70 0.05 -0.95 -18.34
C VAL A 70 1.32 -0.22 -17.94
N ASP A 71 1.37 1.08 -18.28
CA ASP A 71 2.53 1.95 -18.07
C ASP A 71 2.26 3.03 -17.03
N SER A 72 1.11 3.00 -16.35
CA SER A 72 0.79 3.94 -15.28
C SER A 72 -0.13 3.36 -14.21
N ARG A 73 -0.08 3.95 -13.00
CA ARG A 73 -0.99 3.64 -11.90
C ARG A 73 -2.46 3.89 -12.26
N TYR A 74 -2.73 4.87 -13.13
CA TYR A 74 -4.09 5.21 -13.56
C TYR A 74 -4.67 4.13 -14.47
N GLU A 75 -3.90 3.71 -15.49
CA GLU A 75 -4.27 2.59 -16.35
C GLU A 75 -4.41 1.28 -15.55
N ALA A 76 -3.55 1.06 -14.55
CA ALA A 76 -3.65 -0.09 -13.65
C ALA A 76 -4.94 -0.04 -12.82
N GLN A 77 -5.34 1.15 -12.37
CA GLN A 77 -6.58 1.33 -11.65
C GLN A 77 -7.79 1.05 -12.55
N GLU A 78 -7.81 1.59 -13.78
CA GLU A 78 -8.90 1.35 -14.73
C GLU A 78 -9.02 -0.13 -15.07
N ALA A 79 -7.90 -0.81 -15.36
CA ALA A 79 -7.89 -2.24 -15.61
C ALA A 79 -8.40 -3.05 -14.39
N ALA A 80 -8.01 -2.67 -13.17
CA ALA A 80 -8.52 -3.31 -11.96
C ALA A 80 -10.02 -3.05 -11.75
N GLU A 81 -10.51 -1.86 -12.11
CA GLU A 81 -11.91 -1.45 -12.00
C GLU A 81 -12.82 -2.24 -12.96
N GLU A 82 -12.37 -2.45 -14.19
CA GLU A 82 -13.06 -3.26 -15.19
C GLU A 82 -13.22 -4.73 -14.77
N HIS A 83 -12.27 -5.23 -13.97
CA HIS A 83 -12.18 -6.64 -13.57
C HIS A 83 -12.48 -6.91 -12.09
N LEU A 84 -13.15 -5.99 -11.37
CA LEU A 84 -13.50 -6.20 -9.95
C LEU A 84 -14.35 -7.46 -9.72
N ALA A 85 -15.26 -7.75 -10.65
CA ALA A 85 -16.10 -8.94 -10.58
C ALA A 85 -15.27 -10.24 -10.75
N ASP A 86 -14.35 -10.26 -11.70
CA ASP A 86 -13.46 -11.40 -11.95
C ASP A 86 -12.53 -11.64 -10.75
N LEU A 87 -12.02 -10.57 -10.14
CA LEU A 87 -11.20 -10.62 -8.93
C LEU A 87 -11.96 -11.19 -7.74
N LYS A 88 -13.22 -10.76 -7.57
CA LYS A 88 -14.11 -11.28 -6.55
C LYS A 88 -14.36 -12.78 -6.75
N GLU A 89 -14.75 -13.17 -7.97
CA GLU A 89 -15.02 -14.57 -8.30
C GLU A 89 -13.78 -15.45 -8.07
N ALA A 90 -12.61 -14.97 -8.47
CA ALA A 90 -11.35 -15.67 -8.24
C ALA A 90 -11.05 -15.90 -6.75
N GLY A 91 -11.36 -14.92 -5.89
CA GLY A 91 -11.25 -15.06 -4.44
C GLY A 91 -12.25 -16.05 -3.86
N GLU A 92 -13.53 -15.94 -4.25
CA GLU A 92 -14.59 -16.85 -3.78
C GLU A 92 -14.34 -18.30 -4.22
N GLN A 93 -13.81 -18.51 -5.42
CA GLN A 93 -13.44 -19.84 -5.90
C GLN A 93 -12.39 -20.48 -4.99
N VAL A 94 -11.36 -19.73 -4.60
CA VAL A 94 -10.31 -20.24 -3.68
C VAL A 94 -10.92 -20.63 -2.34
N LEU A 95 -11.82 -19.82 -1.78
CA LEU A 95 -12.45 -20.14 -0.50
C LEU A 95 -13.26 -21.43 -0.61
N LYS A 96 -14.08 -21.58 -1.65
CA LYS A 96 -14.89 -22.79 -1.90
C LYS A 96 -14.04 -24.04 -2.06
N GLU A 97 -12.95 -23.96 -2.83
CA GLU A 97 -12.01 -25.07 -3.02
C GLU A 97 -11.33 -25.51 -1.71
N ASN A 98 -11.27 -24.62 -0.72
CA ASN A 98 -10.71 -24.89 0.61
C ASN A 98 -11.79 -25.11 1.68
N GLY A 99 -13.06 -25.25 1.30
CA GLY A 99 -14.15 -25.57 2.23
C GLY A 99 -14.74 -24.39 2.99
N SER A 100 -14.45 -23.15 2.59
CA SER A 100 -15.09 -21.94 3.14
C SER A 100 -16.12 -21.37 2.16
N ASP A 101 -17.28 -20.97 2.70
CA ASP A 101 -18.35 -20.26 1.97
C ASP A 101 -18.38 -18.76 2.32
N ASP A 102 -17.31 -18.22 2.91
CA ASP A 102 -17.24 -16.80 3.26
C ASP A 102 -17.35 -15.92 1.99
N PRO A 103 -18.12 -14.82 2.04
CA PRO A 103 -18.20 -13.90 0.91
C PRO A 103 -16.88 -13.15 0.72
N VAL A 104 -16.60 -12.76 -0.52
CA VAL A 104 -15.50 -11.84 -0.83
C VAL A 104 -16.06 -10.52 -1.35
N GLU A 105 -15.59 -9.42 -0.78
CA GLU A 105 -15.82 -8.08 -1.31
C GLU A 105 -14.51 -7.53 -1.89
N VAL A 106 -14.57 -7.03 -3.13
CA VAL A 106 -13.42 -6.41 -3.79
C VAL A 106 -13.81 -5.00 -4.23
N ARG A 107 -13.01 -4.00 -3.86
CA ARG A 107 -13.27 -2.60 -4.21
C ARG A 107 -11.99 -1.79 -4.31
N LEU A 108 -12.03 -0.69 -5.05
CA LEU A 108 -10.97 0.31 -5.07
C LEU A 108 -11.31 1.44 -4.11
N GLU A 109 -10.46 1.66 -3.12
CA GLU A 109 -10.62 2.75 -2.15
C GLU A 109 -9.26 3.36 -1.75
N ASP A 110 -9.29 4.52 -1.12
CA ASP A 110 -8.10 5.13 -0.55
C ASP A 110 -7.89 4.56 0.85
N CYS A 111 -6.78 3.84 1.06
CA CYS A 111 -6.44 3.23 2.34
C CYS A 111 -5.13 3.82 2.88
N TRP A 112 -5.05 3.94 4.20
CA TRP A 112 -3.79 4.23 4.85
C TRP A 112 -2.92 2.97 4.95
N PHE A 113 -1.63 3.11 4.63
CA PHE A 113 -0.61 2.09 4.80
C PHE A 113 0.54 2.70 5.61
N PRO A 114 1.15 1.96 6.54
CA PRO A 114 2.42 2.37 7.12
C PRO A 114 3.58 2.03 6.18
N THR A 115 4.76 2.48 6.59
CA THR A 115 6.01 2.25 5.88
C THR A 115 6.29 0.75 5.72
N ARG A 116 6.52 0.31 4.48
CA ARG A 116 6.87 -1.08 4.13
C ARG A 116 8.07 -1.13 3.20
N THR A 117 8.89 -2.16 3.37
CA THR A 117 10.08 -2.41 2.54
C THR A 117 9.89 -3.73 1.80
N TYR A 118 10.06 -3.70 0.48
CA TYR A 118 9.97 -4.83 -0.43
C TYR A 118 11.31 -4.90 -1.19
N GLY A 119 12.17 -5.86 -0.84
CA GLY A 119 13.54 -5.92 -1.39
C GLY A 119 14.33 -4.61 -1.17
N ASN A 120 14.70 -3.95 -2.26
CA ASN A 120 15.40 -2.65 -2.26
C ASN A 120 14.46 -1.43 -2.34
N VAL A 121 13.14 -1.64 -2.39
CA VAL A 121 12.14 -0.57 -2.50
C VAL A 121 11.52 -0.31 -1.13
N THR A 122 11.50 0.95 -0.69
CA THR A 122 10.78 1.37 0.53
C THR A 122 9.62 2.28 0.16
N LEU A 123 8.42 1.91 0.56
CA LEU A 123 7.23 2.75 0.45
C LEU A 123 6.95 3.40 1.81
N PRO A 124 6.89 4.75 1.90
CA PRO A 124 6.62 5.45 3.15
C PRO A 124 5.17 5.25 3.61
N ALA A 125 4.91 5.53 4.89
CA ALA A 125 3.56 5.63 5.41
C ALA A 125 2.76 6.71 4.66
N GLY A 126 1.46 6.51 4.50
CA GLY A 126 0.58 7.46 3.83
C GLY A 126 -0.71 6.82 3.31
N THR A 127 -1.55 7.65 2.71
CA THR A 127 -2.77 7.20 2.03
C THR A 127 -2.46 6.87 0.57
N TYR A 128 -2.89 5.69 0.13
CA TYR A 128 -2.68 5.20 -1.23
C TYR A 128 -4.01 4.71 -1.80
N ARG A 129 -4.17 4.85 -3.12
CA ARG A 129 -5.20 4.11 -3.84
C ARG A 129 -4.89 2.61 -3.75
N ALA A 130 -5.87 1.81 -3.34
CA ALA A 130 -5.68 0.38 -3.14
C ALA A 130 -6.85 -0.44 -3.67
N LEU A 131 -6.53 -1.60 -4.22
CA LEU A 131 -7.47 -2.70 -4.34
C LEU A 131 -7.61 -3.36 -2.97
N ARG A 132 -8.80 -3.26 -2.38
CA ARG A 132 -9.12 -3.87 -1.10
C ARG A 132 -9.95 -5.13 -1.31
N VAL A 133 -9.50 -6.21 -0.71
CA VAL A 133 -10.14 -7.53 -0.74
C VAL A 133 -10.51 -7.89 0.70
N LEU A 134 -11.80 -7.93 1.01
CA LEU A 134 -12.32 -8.31 2.32
C LEU A 134 -12.91 -9.72 2.22
N ILE A 135 -12.42 -10.62 3.08
CA ILE A 135 -12.95 -11.98 3.21
C ILE A 135 -13.85 -12.01 4.44
N GLY A 136 -15.08 -12.49 4.29
CA GLY A 136 -16.06 -12.56 5.37
C GLY A 136 -16.31 -11.19 6.01
N GLU A 137 -16.14 -11.09 7.33
CA GLU A 137 -16.30 -9.84 8.07
C GLU A 137 -15.09 -8.90 8.00
N GLY A 138 -13.96 -9.35 7.44
CA GLY A 138 -12.75 -8.54 7.29
C GLY A 138 -12.12 -8.08 8.62
N LYS A 139 -12.30 -8.83 9.71
CA LYS A 139 -11.82 -8.47 11.06
C LYS A 139 -10.43 -9.00 11.38
N GLY A 140 -9.90 -9.89 10.55
CA GLY A 140 -8.59 -10.47 10.74
C GLY A 140 -7.44 -9.55 10.37
N HIS A 141 -6.23 -10.02 10.62
CA HIS A 141 -5.00 -9.28 10.35
C HIS A 141 -4.88 -8.86 8.88
N ASN A 142 -4.31 -7.69 8.70
CA ASN A 142 -4.07 -7.10 7.40
C ASN A 142 -2.94 -7.82 6.66
N TRP A 143 -3.09 -7.95 5.34
CA TRP A 143 -1.99 -8.21 4.43
C TRP A 143 -1.81 -7.03 3.48
N TRP A 144 -0.62 -6.44 3.43
CA TRP A 144 -0.33 -5.28 2.62
C TRP A 144 0.72 -5.57 1.56
N CYS A 145 0.44 -5.10 0.36
CA CYS A 145 1.21 -5.41 -0.82
C CYS A 145 1.13 -4.26 -1.84
N VAL A 146 1.86 -4.38 -2.94
CA VAL A 146 1.76 -3.54 -4.12
C VAL A 146 1.23 -4.41 -5.27
N LEU A 147 0.05 -4.06 -5.77
CA LEU A 147 -0.60 -4.72 -6.89
C LEU A 147 0.07 -4.34 -8.21
N PHE A 148 0.35 -3.05 -8.38
CA PHE A 148 1.05 -2.50 -9.53
C PHE A 148 2.11 -1.49 -9.08
N PRO A 149 3.37 -1.60 -9.58
CA PRO A 149 3.92 -2.79 -10.22
C PRO A 149 3.89 -4.01 -9.26
N ALA A 150 3.82 -5.23 -9.77
CA ALA A 150 3.59 -6.42 -8.93
C ALA A 150 4.83 -6.77 -8.07
N LEU A 151 4.87 -6.28 -6.83
CA LEU A 151 6.03 -6.48 -5.93
C LEU A 151 5.91 -7.65 -4.96
N CYS A 152 4.76 -8.35 -4.92
CA CYS A 152 4.51 -9.42 -3.93
C CYS A 152 4.35 -10.80 -4.55
N LEU A 153 4.94 -11.01 -5.73
CA LEU A 153 5.00 -12.36 -6.28
C LEU A 153 5.92 -13.21 -5.39
N PRO A 154 5.66 -14.52 -5.21
CA PRO A 154 6.37 -15.39 -4.26
C PRO A 154 7.91 -15.37 -4.38
N GLY A 155 8.46 -15.01 -5.55
CA GLY A 155 9.90 -14.83 -5.76
C GLY A 155 10.48 -13.49 -5.27
N ALA A 156 9.65 -12.47 -5.00
CA ALA A 156 10.10 -11.14 -4.57
C ALA A 156 10.29 -11.02 -3.05
N GLU A 157 9.64 -11.88 -2.25
CA GLU A 157 9.76 -11.88 -0.78
C GLU A 157 10.81 -12.87 -0.26
N GLN A 158 11.07 -13.98 -0.97
CA GLN A 158 11.89 -15.09 -0.44
C GLN A 158 13.33 -15.09 -0.94
N ASP A 159 13.56 -14.60 -2.15
CA ASP A 159 14.90 -14.51 -2.71
C ASP A 159 15.27 -13.05 -2.90
N ASN A 160 16.50 -12.72 -2.55
CA ASN A 160 17.25 -11.55 -2.98
C ASN A 160 17.40 -11.44 -4.51
N ASN A 161 16.54 -12.09 -5.30
CA ASN A 161 16.42 -11.90 -6.73
C ASN A 161 15.95 -10.48 -6.99
N THR A 162 16.61 -9.85 -7.94
CA THR A 162 16.34 -8.48 -8.34
C THR A 162 14.93 -8.39 -8.90
N LEU A 163 14.11 -7.48 -8.36
CA LEU A 163 12.76 -7.16 -8.86
C LEU A 163 12.73 -6.97 -10.40
N SER A 164 13.86 -6.66 -11.03
CA SER A 164 14.04 -6.63 -12.49
C SER A 164 13.63 -7.89 -13.24
N ASP A 165 13.68 -9.06 -12.60
CA ASP A 165 13.39 -10.32 -13.30
C ASP A 165 11.89 -10.50 -13.60
N VAL A 166 11.04 -9.73 -12.91
CA VAL A 166 9.58 -9.86 -12.93
C VAL A 166 8.89 -8.60 -13.46
N LEU A 167 9.61 -7.49 -13.54
CA LEU A 167 9.09 -6.19 -13.97
C LEU A 167 9.41 -5.91 -15.42
N THR A 168 8.54 -5.17 -16.11
CA THR A 168 8.91 -4.58 -17.41
C THR A 168 9.93 -3.47 -17.21
N PRO A 169 10.74 -3.09 -18.22
CA PRO A 169 11.69 -1.98 -18.10
C PRO A 169 11.04 -0.65 -17.66
N ALA A 170 9.79 -0.41 -18.08
CA ALA A 170 9.01 0.76 -17.65
C ALA A 170 8.65 0.68 -16.15
N GLN A 171 8.22 -0.49 -15.68
CA GLN A 171 7.90 -0.74 -14.28
C GLN A 171 9.14 -0.72 -13.38
N GLU A 172 10.28 -1.24 -13.84
CA GLU A 172 11.55 -1.13 -13.12
C GLU A 172 11.90 0.33 -12.81
N GLN A 173 11.79 1.22 -13.80
CA GLN A 173 12.05 2.64 -13.62
C GLN A 173 11.15 3.28 -12.56
N MET A 174 9.92 2.79 -12.38
CA MET A 174 9.00 3.26 -11.34
C MET A 174 9.43 2.82 -9.94
N THR A 175 10.07 1.67 -9.83
CA THR A 175 10.54 1.08 -8.56
C THR A 175 11.91 1.58 -8.12
N GLN A 176 12.66 2.26 -9.00
CA GLN A 176 13.95 2.84 -8.64
C GLN A 176 13.77 3.86 -7.51
N PRO A 177 14.64 3.85 -6.48
CA PRO A 177 14.53 4.78 -5.38
C PRO A 177 14.75 6.23 -5.86
N GLY A 178 13.65 6.93 -6.13
CA GLY A 178 13.63 8.38 -6.15
C GLY A 178 13.74 8.85 -4.70
N PHE A 179 14.93 9.31 -4.30
CA PHE A 179 15.27 9.92 -3.00
C PHE A 179 14.11 10.03 -1.99
N ALA A 180 13.78 8.93 -1.30
CA ALA A 180 12.84 8.97 -0.18
C ALA A 180 13.60 9.40 1.07
N VAL A 181 13.58 10.70 1.37
CA VAL A 181 14.18 11.20 2.61
C VAL A 181 13.30 10.74 3.77
N LYS A 182 13.80 9.76 4.54
CA LYS A 182 13.15 9.24 5.75
C LYS A 182 13.12 10.32 6.83
N PHE A 183 11.97 10.97 7.04
CA PHE A 183 11.73 11.80 8.21
C PHE A 183 10.76 11.08 9.15
N LYS A 184 11.32 10.35 10.13
CA LYS A 184 10.57 9.69 11.21
C LYS A 184 9.58 10.60 11.94
N THR A 185 9.81 11.90 11.94
CA THR A 185 8.95 12.91 12.57
C THR A 185 7.63 13.11 11.85
N VAL A 186 7.60 12.94 10.52
CA VAL A 186 6.38 13.07 9.71
C VAL A 186 5.53 11.80 9.84
N GLU A 187 6.17 10.63 9.79
CA GLU A 187 5.51 9.33 9.99
C GLU A 187 4.81 9.29 11.36
N LEU A 188 5.51 9.70 12.43
CA LEU A 188 4.94 9.74 13.78
C LEU A 188 3.75 10.70 13.89
N TYR A 189 3.76 11.82 13.16
CA TYR A 189 2.65 12.78 13.16
C TYR A 189 1.41 12.21 12.46
N GLU A 190 1.58 11.53 11.33
CA GLU A 190 0.47 10.90 10.61
C GLU A 190 -0.16 9.75 11.40
N GLU A 191 0.66 8.91 12.04
CA GLU A 191 0.19 7.83 12.93
C GLU A 191 -0.65 8.38 14.09
N ILE A 192 -0.18 9.45 14.74
CA ILE A 192 -0.92 10.10 15.84
C ILE A 192 -2.21 10.75 15.34
N ARG A 193 -2.18 11.42 14.20
CA ARG A 193 -3.37 12.06 13.61
C ARG A 193 -4.44 11.03 13.27
N GLN A 194 -4.05 9.88 12.73
CA GLN A 194 -4.97 8.81 12.39
C GLN A 194 -5.57 8.16 13.64
N TRP A 195 -4.75 7.89 14.66
CA TRP A 195 -5.23 7.40 15.95
C TRP A 195 -6.30 8.33 16.53
N LEU A 196 -6.08 9.65 16.47
CA LEU A 196 -7.07 10.64 16.93
C LEU A 196 -8.36 10.64 16.09
N SER A 197 -8.30 10.37 14.79
CA SER A 197 -9.48 10.34 13.91
C SER A 197 -10.34 9.09 14.07
N GLN A 198 -9.77 7.96 14.49
CA GLN A 198 -10.51 6.71 14.72
C GLN A 198 -11.11 6.63 16.13
N ASN A 199 -10.62 7.46 17.06
CA ASN A 199 -11.01 7.47 18.48
C ASN A 199 -11.82 8.73 18.89
N SER A 200 -12.28 9.52 17.92
CA SER A 200 -13.21 10.65 18.08
C SER A 200 -14.55 10.33 17.45
#